data_AF-A0A0M3T5I7-F1
#
_entry.id   AF-A0A0M3T5I7-F1
#
_cell.length_a   1.000
_cell.length_b   1.000
_cell.length_c   1.000
_cell.angle_alpha   90.00
_cell.angle_beta   90.00
_cell.angle_gamma   90.00
#
_symmetry.space_group_name_H-M   'P 1'
#
loop_
_entity.id
_entity.type
_entity.pdbx_description
1 polymer ?
#
loop_
_entity_poly.entity_id
_entity_poly.type
_entity_poly.pdbx_seq_one_letter_code
_entity_poly.pdbx_strand_id
1 'polypeptide(L)' 'MPQQFEQPQAQQAATQEDDALATTQVAAQTESTDQADVLDDILDDIESTLETNAEEYVNSFVQKGGE' A
#
# COMPACT_ATOMS: atom_id res chain seq x y z
N MET A 1 -54.33 13.73 0.71
CA MET A 1 -52.90 14.10 0.79
C MET A 1 -52.20 13.15 1.76
N PRO A 2 -51.51 12.10 1.29
CA PRO A 2 -50.60 11.33 2.14
C PRO A 2 -49.19 11.35 1.54
N GLN A 3 -48.29 12.16 2.09
CA GLN A 3 -46.86 12.18 1.70
C GLN A 3 -45.91 12.45 2.89
N GLN A 4 -46.35 12.23 4.14
CA GLN A 4 -45.57 12.62 5.34
C GLN A 4 -44.83 11.47 6.05
N PHE A 5 -44.75 10.26 5.48
CA PHE A 5 -44.04 9.13 6.10
C PHE A 5 -42.73 8.73 5.40
N GLU A 6 -42.39 9.27 4.23
CA GLU A 6 -41.21 8.85 3.45
C GLU A 6 -39.92 9.64 3.77
N GLN A 7 -40.00 10.75 4.50
CA GLN A 7 -38.84 11.62 4.80
C GLN A 7 -37.82 11.05 5.81
N PRO A 8 -38.19 10.48 6.97
CA PRO A 8 -37.19 10.07 7.97
C PRO A 8 -36.38 8.83 7.54
N GLN A 9 -36.95 7.96 6.71
CA GLN A 9 -36.28 6.74 6.23
C GLN A 9 -35.22 7.04 5.17
N ALA A 10 -35.46 8.02 4.29
CA ALA A 10 -34.49 8.44 3.27
C ALA A 10 -33.25 9.10 3.89
N GLN A 11 -33.42 9.90 4.96
CA GLN A 11 -32.30 10.49 5.68
C GLN A 11 -31.43 9.43 6.39
N GLN A 12 -32.06 8.42 6.99
CA GLN A 12 -31.34 7.34 7.69
C GLN A 12 -30.56 6.45 6.72
N ALA A 13 -31.13 6.14 5.55
CA ALA A 13 -30.43 5.39 4.50
C ALA A 13 -29.20 6.15 3.98
N ALA A 14 -29.35 7.44 3.67
CA ALA A 14 -28.23 8.27 3.19
C ALA A 14 -27.07 8.37 4.19
N THR A 15 -27.38 8.44 5.49
CA THR A 15 -26.33 8.51 6.54
C THR A 15 -25.58 7.17 6.67
N GLN A 16 -26.29 6.05 6.52
CA GLN A 16 -25.72 4.70 6.60
C GLN A 16 -24.82 4.38 5.39
N GLU A 17 -25.17 4.90 4.21
CA GLU A 17 -24.32 4.81 3.02
C GLU A 17 -23.03 5.63 3.16
N ASP A 18 -23.10 6.84 3.74
CA ASP A 18 -21.93 7.70 3.98
C ASP A 18 -20.93 7.06 4.98
N ASP A 19 -21.42 6.49 6.07
CA ASP A 19 -20.60 5.74 7.04
C ASP A 19 -19.94 4.50 6.40
N ALA A 20 -20.65 3.78 5.52
CA ALA A 20 -20.10 2.62 4.81
C ALA A 20 -19.02 3.03 3.78
N LEU A 21 -19.16 4.18 3.14
CA LEU A 21 -18.13 4.74 2.26
C LEU A 21 -16.90 5.20 3.05
N ALA A 22 -17.10 5.84 4.20
CA ALA A 22 -16.03 6.26 5.09
C ALA A 22 -15.21 5.06 5.63
N THR A 23 -15.88 3.99 6.07
CA THR A 23 -15.16 2.79 6.55
C THR A 23 -14.37 2.11 5.44
N THR A 24 -14.89 2.12 4.20
CA THR A 24 -14.21 1.53 3.04
C THR A 24 -12.97 2.35 2.66
N GLN A 25 -13.04 3.68 2.72
CA GLN A 25 -11.88 4.53 2.46
C GLN A 25 -10.77 4.31 3.48
N VAL A 26 -11.11 4.23 4.77
CA VAL A 26 -10.12 3.97 5.83
C VAL A 26 -9.46 2.60 5.62
N ALA A 27 -10.22 1.56 5.31
CA ALA A 27 -9.67 0.23 5.02
C ALA A 27 -8.71 0.24 3.81
N ALA A 28 -9.10 0.90 2.73
CA ALA A 28 -8.24 1.04 1.54
C ALA A 28 -6.96 1.84 1.82
N GLN A 29 -7.03 2.86 2.68
CA GLN A 29 -5.85 3.61 3.11
C GLN A 29 -4.91 2.75 3.96
N THR A 30 -5.44 1.98 4.93
CA THR A 30 -4.61 1.07 5.74
C THR A 30 -3.93 0.01 4.89
N GLU A 31 -4.66 -0.62 3.95
CA GLU A 31 -4.07 -1.61 3.04
C GLU A 31 -3.01 -1.00 2.11
N SER A 32 -3.16 0.28 1.73
CA SER A 32 -2.17 0.98 0.91
C SER A 32 -0.89 1.27 1.69
N THR A 33 -1.01 1.64 2.97
CA THR A 33 0.14 1.86 3.86
C THR A 33 0.88 0.56 4.14
N ASP A 34 0.16 -0.51 4.49
CA ASP A 34 0.79 -1.82 4.75
C ASP A 34 1.55 -2.34 3.51
N GLN A 35 1.02 -2.11 2.31
CA GLN A 35 1.70 -2.47 1.06
C GLN A 35 2.93 -1.59 0.79
N ALA A 36 2.94 -0.33 1.21
CA ALA A 36 4.09 0.55 1.07
C ALA A 36 5.22 0.11 2.00
N ASP A 37 4.91 -0.23 3.26
CA ASP A 37 5.91 -0.72 4.21
C ASP A 37 6.56 -2.03 3.72
N VAL A 38 5.76 -2.97 3.21
CA VAL A 38 6.27 -4.23 2.62
C VAL A 38 7.10 -3.96 1.36
N LEU A 39 6.73 -2.96 0.56
CA LEU A 39 7.51 -2.58 -0.62
C LEU A 39 8.87 -2.02 -0.20
N ASP A 40 8.93 -1.15 0.82
CA ASP A 40 10.17 -0.58 1.32
C ASP A 40 11.10 -1.68 1.88
N ASP A 41 10.57 -2.64 2.65
CA ASP A 41 11.33 -3.81 3.12
C ASP A 41 11.95 -4.61 1.95
N ILE A 42 11.19 -4.82 0.86
CA ILE A 42 11.68 -5.51 -0.33
C ILE A 42 12.78 -4.69 -1.04
N LEU A 43 12.63 -3.37 -1.10
CA LEU A 43 13.60 -2.50 -1.75
C LEU A 43 14.93 -2.49 -0.97
N ASP A 44 14.88 -2.48 0.36
CA ASP A 44 16.07 -2.58 1.23
C ASP A 44 16.79 -3.92 1.02
N ASP A 45 16.05 -5.03 0.93
CA ASP A 45 16.60 -6.36 0.63
C ASP A 45 17.27 -6.42 -0.74
N ILE A 46 16.67 -5.77 -1.76
CA ILE A 46 17.25 -5.65 -3.09
C ILE A 46 18.55 -4.84 -3.04
N GLU A 47 18.59 -3.71 -2.32
CA GLU A 47 19.79 -2.88 -2.17
C GLU A 47 20.96 -3.68 -1.58
N SER A 48 20.71 -4.37 -0.46
CA SER A 48 21.69 -5.23 0.21
C SER A 48 22.22 -6.35 -0.70
N THR A 49 21.33 -6.98 -1.47
CA THR A 49 21.69 -8.02 -2.44
C THR A 49 22.56 -7.46 -3.58
N LEU A 50 22.21 -6.29 -4.10
CA LEU A 50 22.96 -5.62 -5.16
C LEU A 50 24.33 -5.15 -4.68
N GLU A 51 24.45 -4.65 -3.45
CA GLU A 51 25.73 -4.27 -2.85
C GLU A 51 26.67 -5.48 -2.75
N THR A 52 26.18 -6.58 -2.17
CA THR A 52 26.95 -7.82 -2.05
C THR A 52 27.38 -8.34 -3.42
N ASN A 53 26.44 -8.36 -4.39
CA ASN A 53 26.73 -8.83 -5.74
C ASN A 53 27.76 -7.94 -6.46
N ALA A 54 27.68 -6.62 -6.29
CA ALA A 54 28.61 -5.66 -6.87
C ALA A 54 30.01 -5.81 -6.26
N GLU A 55 30.12 -5.99 -4.94
CA GLU A 55 31.39 -6.24 -4.28
C GLU A 55 32.05 -7.52 -4.80
N GLU A 56 31.29 -8.62 -4.90
CA GLU A 56 31.78 -9.88 -5.48
C GLU A 56 32.25 -9.71 -6.93
N TYR A 57 31.49 -8.97 -7.75
CA TYR A 57 31.85 -8.70 -9.14
C TYR A 57 33.20 -7.97 -9.24
N VAL A 58 33.38 -6.89 -8.47
CA VAL A 58 34.62 -6.10 -8.44
C VAL A 58 35.79 -6.94 -7.90
N ASN A 59 35.60 -7.66 -6.81
CA ASN A 59 36.62 -8.54 -6.24
C ASN A 59 37.05 -9.62 -7.24
N SER A 60 36.10 -10.21 -7.97
CA SER A 60 36.40 -11.20 -9.00
C SER A 60 37.19 -10.61 -10.17
N PHE A 61 36.92 -9.36 -10.55
CA PHE A 61 37.64 -8.65 -11.61
C PHE A 61 39.09 -8.36 -11.20
N VAL A 62 39.30 -7.86 -9.99
CA VAL A 62 40.65 -7.57 -9.44
C VAL A 62 41.45 -8.86 -9.26
N GLN A 63 40.84 -9.92 -8.71
CA GLN A 63 41.52 -11.19 -8.49
C GLN A 63 41.92 -11.90 -9.78
N LYS A 64 41.09 -11.79 -10.83
CA LYS A 64 41.43 -12.33 -12.16
C LYS A 64 42.51 -11.51 -12.87
N GLY A 65 43.01 -10.46 -12.24
CA GLY A 65 44.09 -9.64 -12.77
C GLY A 65 43.63 -8.83 -13.96
N GLY A 66 42.44 -8.21 -13.85
CA GLY A 66 41.78 -7.30 -14.80
C GLY A 66 42.48 -7.18 -16.15
N GLU A 67 41.89 -7.77 -17.19
CA GLU A 67 42.39 -7.71 -18.57
C GLU A 67 42.75 -6.29 -19.03
#